data_AF-A0AA35RL08-F1
#
_entry.id   AF-A0AA35RL08-F1
#
_cell.length_a   1.000
_cell.length_b   1.000
_cell.length_c   1.000
_cell.angle_alpha   90.00
_cell.angle_beta   90.00
_cell.angle_gamma   90.00
#
_symmetry.space_group_name_H-M   'P 1'
#
loop_
_entity.id
_entity.type
_entity.pdbx_description
1 polymer ?
#
loop_
_entity_poly.entity_id
_entity_poly.type
_entity_poly.pdbx_seq_one_letter_code
_entity_poly.pdbx_strand_id
1 'polypeptide(L)'
;MPGDQEQMLDSYEHYTTVALDGASGDVRWQHTPSDFQLNPAYRPDISSFRHLKLYLHKQILHEGEVSWHQYSHSLNQILPHTWLRNGDTHLQLAHFKKDRRKRDEPDISEHIMKVGGLAADHIAGLAFGGLRPHSPDEHIQDPNILIVHSAEGVSVLHLYQGRPLCTIPLSPYHATHVDVNGDGTIDHVQAVVNPMDDSEDELGCYGQALPMVVGSKPLFKHSICKATHWTETFIATDKWFPQLNKVGRKKIDHDITEPLPPVLIQSVYHSSPVKLHLGLTGYSWTKWLARRQKVVDAPAPPPHPEGPVYDSVFVLSSGRVTSIGPKGEFNWQVDTKGDWDPASEVIYNAKHPSWNQDPHHLLFLHEAFTPSAQPHSMTSFGKKDQVLIQGWRGLVVLSGRDGSTVTYLRLPCQPISPPTLADFSDDGWNDIIITCADRYEGFVASRQSGFWNTTILSLFVGVVLTIIAIYTRQRTVRPLPLAKSSLD
;
A
#
# COMPACT_ATOMS: atom_id res chain seq x y z
N MET A 1 -26.24 29.75 -25.19
CA MET A 1 -25.11 28.90 -25.62
C MET A 1 -24.57 28.13 -24.40
N PRO A 2 -25.28 27.09 -23.90
CA PRO A 2 -24.82 26.27 -22.78
C PRO A 2 -24.15 24.95 -23.22
N GLY A 3 -24.27 24.56 -24.50
CA GLY A 3 -23.83 23.26 -25.00
C GLY A 3 -22.31 23.08 -25.15
N ASP A 4 -21.55 24.17 -25.23
CA ASP A 4 -20.11 24.10 -25.50
C ASP A 4 -19.28 23.81 -24.23
N GLN A 5 -19.81 24.07 -23.02
CA GLN A 5 -19.13 23.72 -21.76
C GLN A 5 -19.37 22.27 -21.33
N GLU A 6 -20.56 21.72 -21.62
CA GLU A 6 -20.91 20.33 -21.31
C GLU A 6 -20.15 19.36 -22.24
N GLN A 7 -20.01 19.70 -23.53
CA GLN A 7 -19.16 18.94 -24.46
C GLN A 7 -17.66 19.06 -24.17
N MET A 8 -17.19 20.17 -23.58
CA MET A 8 -15.80 20.28 -23.17
C MET A 8 -15.50 19.40 -21.95
N LEU A 9 -16.42 19.27 -20.99
CA LEU A 9 -16.26 18.37 -19.84
C LEU A 9 -16.27 16.90 -20.26
N ASP A 10 -17.20 16.48 -21.14
CA ASP A 10 -17.21 15.14 -21.76
C ASP A 10 -15.89 14.82 -22.52
N SER A 11 -15.20 15.84 -23.06
CA SER A 11 -13.96 15.64 -23.84
C SER A 11 -12.70 15.37 -23.00
N TYR A 12 -12.71 15.72 -21.71
CA TYR A 12 -11.59 15.43 -20.79
C TYR A 12 -11.71 14.06 -20.12
N GLU A 13 -12.89 13.44 -20.20
CA GLU A 13 -13.21 12.20 -19.50
C GLU A 13 -12.94 10.96 -20.38
N HIS A 14 -12.94 11.13 -21.71
CA HIS A 14 -12.72 10.02 -22.62
C HIS A 14 -11.32 9.98 -23.25
N TYR A 15 -10.65 8.83 -23.15
CA TYR A 15 -9.33 8.60 -23.73
C TYR A 15 -9.43 7.84 -25.06
N THR A 16 -8.47 8.12 -25.95
CA THR A 16 -8.32 7.39 -27.22
C THR A 16 -7.16 6.43 -27.11
N THR A 17 -7.41 5.14 -27.34
CA THR A 17 -6.36 4.11 -27.36
C THR A 17 -6.10 3.69 -28.80
N VAL A 18 -4.84 3.71 -29.24
CA VAL A 18 -4.46 3.33 -30.60
C VAL A 18 -3.37 2.28 -30.56
N ALA A 19 -3.55 1.20 -31.31
CA ALA A 19 -2.50 0.24 -31.57
C ALA A 19 -1.92 0.44 -32.96
N LEU A 20 -0.61 0.68 -33.01
CA LEU A 20 0.16 0.86 -34.22
C LEU A 20 1.04 -0.37 -34.47
N ASP A 21 1.22 -0.73 -35.73
CA ASP A 21 2.23 -1.69 -36.14
C ASP A 21 3.62 -1.10 -35.92
N GLY A 22 4.47 -1.79 -35.17
CA GLY A 22 5.81 -1.28 -34.84
C GLY A 22 6.77 -1.18 -36.03
N ALA A 23 6.51 -1.91 -37.13
CA ALA A 23 7.38 -1.90 -38.32
C ALA A 23 6.88 -0.91 -39.38
N SER A 24 5.57 -0.86 -39.66
CA SER A 24 5.02 0.01 -40.69
C SER A 24 4.43 1.33 -40.16
N GLY A 25 4.08 1.39 -38.87
CA GLY A 25 3.34 2.51 -38.29
C GLY A 25 1.84 2.49 -38.61
N ASP A 26 1.33 1.47 -39.28
CA ASP A 26 -0.08 1.36 -39.64
C ASP A 26 -0.97 1.14 -38.40
N VAL A 27 -2.13 1.76 -38.38
CA VAL A 27 -3.12 1.56 -37.31
C VAL A 27 -3.71 0.14 -37.43
N ARG A 28 -3.47 -0.71 -36.42
CA ARG A 28 -4.08 -2.05 -36.33
C ARG A 28 -5.49 -2.00 -35.81
N TRP A 29 -5.70 -1.20 -34.76
CA TRP A 29 -7.01 -0.87 -34.23
C TRP A 29 -6.92 0.45 -33.48
N GLN A 30 -8.05 1.14 -33.39
CA GLN A 30 -8.22 2.34 -32.58
C GLN A 30 -9.50 2.19 -31.78
N HIS A 31 -9.48 2.78 -30.58
CA HIS A 31 -10.58 2.86 -29.66
C HIS A 31 -10.80 4.34 -29.38
N THR A 32 -11.85 4.90 -29.95
CA THR A 32 -12.28 6.28 -29.73
C THR A 32 -13.61 6.30 -28.96
N PRO A 33 -13.90 7.39 -28.24
CA PRO A 33 -15.14 7.51 -27.46
C PRO A 33 -16.38 7.47 -28.35
N SER A 34 -16.25 7.91 -29.61
CA SER A 34 -17.33 7.93 -30.59
C SER A 34 -17.61 6.58 -31.26
N ASP A 35 -16.76 5.56 -31.06
CA ASP A 35 -16.91 4.25 -31.70
C ASP A 35 -18.09 3.43 -31.15
N PHE A 36 -18.65 3.81 -30.00
CA PHE A 36 -19.67 3.02 -29.32
C PHE A 36 -20.96 3.83 -29.10
N GLN A 37 -21.61 4.23 -30.19
CA GLN A 37 -22.97 4.75 -30.12
C GLN A 37 -23.94 3.64 -29.72
N LEU A 38 -24.81 3.92 -28.75
CA LEU A 38 -25.98 3.09 -28.45
C LEU A 38 -26.78 2.89 -29.74
N ASN A 39 -26.99 1.64 -30.15
CA ASN A 39 -27.71 1.33 -31.38
C ASN A 39 -29.11 2.00 -31.36
N PRO A 40 -29.37 3.05 -32.18
CA PRO A 40 -30.58 3.85 -32.08
C PRO A 40 -31.84 3.10 -32.54
N ALA A 41 -31.68 1.95 -33.19
CA ALA A 41 -32.77 1.04 -33.57
C ALA A 41 -33.45 0.38 -32.35
N TYR A 42 -32.85 0.47 -31.16
CA TYR A 42 -33.40 -0.01 -29.91
C TYR A 42 -33.83 1.17 -29.02
N ARG A 43 -34.89 1.89 -29.44
CA ARG A 43 -35.75 2.66 -28.53
C ARG A 43 -37.07 1.90 -28.32
N PRO A 44 -37.12 0.84 -27.48
CA PRO A 44 -38.38 0.24 -27.11
C PRO A 44 -39.01 1.11 -26.02
N ASP A 45 -40.33 1.25 -26.09
CA ASP A 45 -41.11 1.99 -25.10
C ASP A 45 -40.79 1.47 -23.68
N ILE A 46 -40.39 2.37 -22.76
CA ILE A 46 -39.99 2.07 -21.38
C ILE A 46 -41.08 1.28 -20.64
N SER A 47 -42.33 1.42 -21.10
CA SER A 47 -43.51 0.70 -20.62
C SER A 47 -43.51 -0.82 -20.90
N SER A 48 -42.69 -1.30 -21.84
CA SER A 48 -42.76 -2.67 -22.37
C SER A 48 -41.86 -3.70 -21.66
N PHE A 49 -40.95 -3.27 -20.79
CA PHE A 49 -40.03 -4.17 -20.10
C PHE A 49 -40.48 -4.55 -18.69
N ARG A 50 -40.76 -5.84 -18.48
CA ARG A 50 -40.99 -6.42 -17.14
C ARG A 50 -39.73 -6.47 -16.25
N HIS A 51 -38.55 -6.10 -16.79
CA HIS A 51 -37.25 -6.18 -16.10
C HIS A 51 -36.40 -4.93 -16.36
N LEU A 52 -36.80 -3.78 -15.80
CA LEU A 52 -36.11 -2.49 -15.88
C LEU A 52 -34.60 -2.57 -15.56
N LYS A 53 -34.22 -3.41 -14.59
CA LYS A 53 -32.82 -3.63 -14.18
C LYS A 53 -31.94 -4.20 -15.30
N LEU A 54 -32.48 -5.12 -16.12
CA LEU A 54 -31.79 -5.73 -17.25
C LEU A 54 -31.66 -4.75 -18.42
N TYR A 55 -32.65 -3.88 -18.59
CA TYR A 55 -32.66 -2.84 -19.62
C TYR A 55 -31.62 -1.76 -19.33
N LEU A 56 -31.59 -1.21 -18.12
CA LEU A 56 -30.56 -0.26 -17.68
C LEU A 56 -29.15 -0.85 -17.83
N HIS A 57 -28.97 -2.12 -17.47
CA HIS A 57 -27.67 -2.79 -17.60
C HIS A 57 -27.21 -2.92 -19.06
N LYS A 58 -28.13 -3.14 -20.02
CA LYS A 58 -27.80 -3.22 -21.45
C LYS A 58 -27.59 -1.86 -22.12
N GLN A 59 -28.10 -0.78 -21.54
CA GLN A 59 -27.93 0.58 -22.08
C GLN A 59 -26.69 1.29 -21.54
N ILE A 60 -26.04 0.76 -20.52
CA ILE A 60 -24.79 1.30 -19.95
C ILE A 60 -23.55 0.60 -20.57
N LEU A 61 -23.73 -0.59 -21.16
CA LEU A 61 -22.65 -1.43 -21.68
C LEU A 61 -22.52 -1.29 -23.19
N HIS A 62 -21.29 -1.23 -23.70
CA HIS A 62 -21.00 -1.22 -25.13
C HIS A 62 -21.33 -2.58 -25.80
N GLU A 63 -21.44 -2.60 -27.14
CA GLU A 63 -21.70 -3.84 -27.88
C GLU A 63 -20.57 -4.87 -27.66
N GLY A 64 -20.89 -5.97 -26.97
CA GLY A 64 -19.94 -7.04 -26.64
C GLY A 64 -19.34 -6.94 -25.24
N GLU A 65 -19.58 -5.85 -24.53
CA GLU A 65 -19.16 -5.68 -23.15
C GLU A 65 -19.97 -6.59 -22.22
N VAL A 66 -19.29 -7.18 -21.24
CA VAL A 66 -19.92 -8.00 -20.21
C VAL A 66 -19.68 -7.40 -18.84
N SER A 67 -20.55 -7.74 -17.89
CA SER A 67 -20.33 -7.34 -16.50
C SER A 67 -18.97 -7.84 -16.00
N TRP A 68 -18.21 -6.92 -15.38
CA TRP A 68 -16.90 -7.18 -14.78
C TRP A 68 -16.90 -8.34 -13.77
N HIS A 69 -18.04 -8.63 -13.13
CA HIS A 69 -18.21 -9.79 -12.24
C HIS A 69 -17.91 -11.14 -12.90
N GLN A 70 -17.86 -11.23 -14.24
CA GLN A 70 -17.47 -12.44 -14.96
C GLN A 70 -15.96 -12.67 -15.00
N TYR A 71 -15.17 -11.67 -14.60
CA TYR A 71 -13.71 -11.68 -14.57
C TYR A 71 -13.17 -11.23 -13.20
N SER A 72 -13.97 -11.37 -12.14
CA SER A 72 -13.64 -10.83 -10.81
C SER A 72 -12.30 -11.36 -10.30
N HIS A 73 -12.01 -12.64 -10.52
CA HIS A 73 -10.73 -13.22 -10.12
C HIS A 73 -9.55 -12.62 -10.89
N SER A 74 -9.68 -12.45 -12.21
CA SER A 74 -8.64 -11.83 -13.05
C SER A 74 -8.46 -10.34 -12.72
N LEU A 75 -9.56 -9.65 -12.41
CA LEU A 75 -9.56 -8.23 -12.02
C LEU A 75 -8.90 -7.99 -10.66
N ASN A 76 -9.09 -8.89 -9.69
CA ASN A 76 -8.42 -8.74 -8.40
C ASN A 76 -6.88 -8.87 -8.49
N GLN A 77 -6.35 -9.49 -9.56
CA GLN A 77 -4.90 -9.63 -9.78
C GLN A 77 -4.23 -8.34 -10.28
N ILE A 78 -5.01 -7.42 -10.85
CA ILE A 78 -4.51 -6.15 -11.42
C ILE A 78 -4.68 -4.97 -10.44
N LEU A 79 -5.30 -5.22 -9.29
CA LEU A 79 -5.42 -4.28 -8.19
C LEU A 79 -4.16 -4.35 -7.31
N PRO A 80 -3.76 -3.26 -6.65
CA PRO A 80 -4.55 -2.07 -6.36
C PRO A 80 -4.63 -1.03 -7.50
N HIS A 81 -5.79 -0.37 -7.61
CA HIS A 81 -5.94 0.82 -8.46
C HIS A 81 -6.08 2.08 -7.61
N THR A 82 -5.20 3.04 -7.87
CA THR A 82 -5.19 4.39 -7.30
C THR A 82 -4.94 5.36 -8.44
N TRP A 83 -5.66 6.47 -8.46
CA TRP A 83 -5.45 7.54 -9.42
C TRP A 83 -5.55 8.88 -8.69
N LEU A 84 -4.52 9.70 -8.76
CA LEU A 84 -4.50 11.04 -8.17
C LEU A 84 -4.26 12.10 -9.23
N ARG A 85 -3.45 11.79 -10.24
CA ARG A 85 -3.00 12.72 -11.28
C ARG A 85 -2.98 12.06 -12.65
N ASN A 86 -2.92 12.87 -13.70
CA ASN A 86 -2.81 12.41 -15.08
C ASN A 86 -1.61 11.49 -15.33
N GLY A 87 -0.53 11.63 -14.56
CA GLY A 87 0.65 10.77 -14.63
C GLY A 87 0.44 9.35 -14.07
N ASP A 88 -0.63 9.11 -13.32
CA ASP A 88 -0.98 7.78 -12.80
C ASP A 88 -1.73 6.93 -13.84
N THR A 89 -2.17 7.56 -14.92
CA THR A 89 -2.77 6.88 -16.07
C THR A 89 -1.71 6.04 -16.77
N HIS A 90 -1.91 4.73 -16.81
CA HIS A 90 -0.96 3.80 -17.43
C HIS A 90 -1.69 2.61 -18.05
N LEU A 91 -0.94 1.92 -18.91
CA LEU A 91 -1.38 0.71 -19.60
C LEU A 91 -0.67 -0.51 -19.01
N GLN A 92 -1.40 -1.60 -18.85
CA GLN A 92 -0.84 -2.88 -18.39
C GLN A 92 -1.32 -4.01 -19.30
N LEU A 93 -0.45 -4.95 -19.64
CA LEU A 93 -0.86 -6.19 -20.31
C LEU A 93 -1.40 -7.17 -19.27
N ALA A 94 -2.33 -8.04 -19.66
CA ALA A 94 -2.79 -9.11 -18.80
C ALA A 94 -3.34 -10.31 -19.59
N HIS A 95 -3.48 -11.43 -18.88
CA HIS A 95 -4.20 -12.60 -19.36
C HIS A 95 -5.48 -12.81 -18.55
N PHE A 96 -6.65 -12.56 -19.14
CA PHE A 96 -7.93 -12.77 -18.47
C PHE A 96 -8.54 -14.12 -18.86
N LYS A 97 -9.02 -14.83 -17.85
CA LYS A 97 -9.89 -16.00 -17.99
C LYS A 97 -11.22 -15.70 -17.36
N LYS A 98 -12.29 -16.14 -18.02
CA LYS A 98 -13.64 -16.02 -17.49
C LYS A 98 -13.81 -16.89 -16.25
N ASP A 99 -14.39 -16.33 -15.20
CA ASP A 99 -14.62 -17.03 -13.94
C ASP A 99 -15.49 -18.27 -14.18
N ARG A 100 -14.99 -19.44 -13.78
CA ARG A 100 -15.74 -20.70 -13.88
C ARG A 100 -16.85 -20.68 -12.84
N ARG A 101 -18.06 -21.14 -13.20
CA ARG A 101 -19.13 -21.33 -12.21
C ARG A 101 -18.65 -22.37 -11.19
N LYS A 102 -18.97 -22.19 -9.90
CA LYS A 102 -18.66 -23.04 -8.71
C LYS A 102 -18.88 -24.56 -8.82
N ARG A 103 -19.25 -25.12 -9.98
CA ARG A 103 -19.41 -26.56 -10.24
C ARG A 103 -18.16 -27.25 -10.79
N ASP A 104 -17.12 -26.52 -11.14
CA ASP A 104 -15.88 -27.10 -11.66
C ASP A 104 -14.85 -27.21 -10.52
N GLU A 105 -14.36 -28.42 -10.27
CA GLU A 105 -13.31 -28.72 -9.29
C GLU A 105 -12.06 -27.84 -9.54
N PRO A 106 -11.38 -27.36 -8.48
CA PRO A 106 -10.17 -26.57 -8.65
C PRO A 106 -9.06 -27.40 -9.32
N ASP A 107 -8.40 -26.80 -10.32
CA ASP A 107 -7.28 -27.42 -11.00
C ASP A 107 -6.06 -27.46 -10.07
N ILE A 108 -5.56 -28.67 -9.80
CA ILE A 108 -4.45 -28.97 -8.90
C ILE A 108 -3.15 -28.27 -9.36
N SER A 109 -3.06 -27.89 -10.65
CA SER A 109 -1.92 -27.19 -11.23
C SER A 109 -1.67 -25.79 -10.63
N GLU A 110 -2.73 -25.06 -10.27
CA GLU A 110 -2.64 -23.69 -9.74
C GLU A 110 -2.11 -23.66 -8.29
N HIS A 111 -2.36 -24.73 -7.54
CA HIS A 111 -1.88 -24.88 -6.16
C HIS A 111 -0.38 -25.20 -6.07
N ILE A 112 0.20 -25.87 -7.08
CA ILE A 112 1.62 -26.27 -7.05
C ILE A 112 2.54 -25.05 -7.28
N MET A 113 2.09 -24.02 -8.01
CA MET A 113 2.87 -22.78 -8.20
C MET A 113 2.92 -21.88 -6.96
N LYS A 114 1.91 -21.92 -6.08
CA LYS A 114 1.84 -21.09 -4.86
C LYS A 114 2.64 -21.65 -3.67
N VAL A 115 3.06 -22.93 -3.69
CA VAL A 115 3.71 -23.60 -2.54
C VAL A 115 5.24 -23.45 -2.52
N GLY A 116 5.85 -23.06 -3.65
CA GLY A 116 7.24 -22.58 -3.65
C GLY A 116 7.25 -21.10 -3.31
N GLY A 117 7.89 -20.68 -2.22
CA GLY A 117 8.05 -19.27 -1.83
C GLY A 117 8.92 -18.43 -2.77
N LEU A 118 8.90 -18.73 -4.06
CA LEU A 118 9.51 -18.05 -5.18
C LEU A 118 8.41 -17.99 -6.25
N ALA A 119 7.87 -16.80 -6.54
CA ALA A 119 6.95 -16.66 -7.65
C ALA A 119 7.64 -17.16 -8.93
N ALA A 120 6.94 -17.93 -9.77
CA ALA A 120 7.50 -18.55 -10.98
C ALA A 120 8.16 -17.49 -11.91
N ASP A 121 7.65 -16.27 -11.82
CA ASP A 121 8.02 -15.00 -12.40
C ASP A 121 9.49 -14.62 -12.12
N HIS A 122 10.12 -15.21 -11.10
CA HIS A 122 11.49 -14.91 -10.67
C HIS A 122 12.46 -16.11 -10.72
N ILE A 123 12.02 -17.28 -11.19
CA ILE A 123 12.89 -18.47 -11.32
C ILE A 123 13.68 -18.44 -12.64
N ALA A 124 13.14 -17.80 -13.68
CA ALA A 124 13.71 -17.81 -15.04
C ALA A 124 15.06 -17.06 -15.21
N GLY A 125 15.51 -16.31 -14.19
CA GLY A 125 16.73 -15.48 -14.26
C GLY A 125 17.93 -15.95 -13.45
N LEU A 126 17.73 -16.86 -12.47
CA LEU A 126 18.77 -17.22 -11.51
C LEU A 126 19.96 -17.97 -12.14
N ALA A 127 19.73 -18.65 -13.27
CA ALA A 127 20.76 -19.47 -13.93
C ALA A 127 21.71 -18.67 -14.83
N PHE A 128 21.44 -17.39 -15.13
CA PHE A 128 22.16 -16.61 -16.15
C PHE A 128 22.77 -15.27 -15.68
N GLY A 129 22.98 -15.09 -14.38
CA GLY A 129 23.74 -13.93 -13.87
C GLY A 129 22.90 -12.69 -13.55
N GLY A 130 21.69 -12.89 -13.02
CA GLY A 130 20.80 -11.79 -12.60
C GLY A 130 20.02 -11.20 -13.77
N LEU A 131 18.73 -11.00 -13.58
CA LEU A 131 17.94 -10.26 -14.57
C LEU A 131 18.28 -8.77 -14.42
N ARG A 132 18.74 -8.14 -15.51
CA ARG A 132 18.75 -6.68 -15.63
C ARG A 132 17.35 -6.13 -15.36
N PRO A 133 17.17 -4.89 -14.91
CA PRO A 133 15.84 -4.29 -14.73
C PRO A 133 15.01 -4.47 -16.01
N HIS A 134 13.86 -5.12 -15.89
CA HIS A 134 12.90 -5.41 -16.98
C HIS A 134 11.48 -5.24 -16.42
N SER A 135 10.50 -4.96 -17.28
CA SER A 135 9.12 -4.76 -16.80
C SER A 135 8.52 -6.10 -16.35
N PRO A 136 7.75 -6.15 -15.23
CA PRO A 136 6.95 -7.31 -14.88
C PRO A 136 6.03 -7.78 -16.02
N ASP A 137 5.61 -6.86 -16.89
CA ASP A 137 4.74 -7.14 -18.03
C ASP A 137 5.39 -8.08 -19.07
N GLU A 138 6.73 -8.16 -19.11
CA GLU A 138 7.45 -9.07 -20.01
C GLU A 138 7.26 -10.54 -19.66
N HIS A 139 6.81 -10.85 -18.43
CA HIS A 139 6.59 -12.22 -17.95
C HIS A 139 5.17 -12.72 -18.12
N ILE A 140 4.27 -11.88 -18.63
CA ILE A 140 2.87 -12.27 -18.80
C ILE A 140 2.79 -13.27 -19.93
N GLN A 141 2.44 -14.51 -19.58
CA GLN A 141 2.28 -15.59 -20.55
C GLN A 141 0.99 -15.38 -21.35
N ASP A 142 1.11 -15.39 -22.68
CA ASP A 142 0.00 -15.28 -23.63
C ASP A 142 -0.99 -14.14 -23.33
N PRO A 143 -0.54 -12.87 -23.29
CA PRO A 143 -1.42 -11.74 -22.98
C PRO A 143 -2.54 -11.64 -24.02
N ASN A 144 -3.79 -11.53 -23.56
CA ASN A 144 -4.97 -11.41 -24.41
C ASN A 144 -5.72 -10.08 -24.20
N ILE A 145 -5.36 -9.34 -23.14
CA ILE A 145 -6.01 -8.11 -22.71
C ILE A 145 -4.99 -6.98 -22.55
N LEU A 146 -5.44 -5.77 -22.88
CA LEU A 146 -4.82 -4.51 -22.51
C LEU A 146 -5.71 -3.83 -21.46
N ILE A 147 -5.13 -3.47 -20.33
CA ILE A 147 -5.79 -2.77 -19.25
C ILE A 147 -5.40 -1.30 -19.31
N VAL A 148 -6.37 -0.43 -19.11
CA VAL A 148 -6.18 1.01 -18.98
C VAL A 148 -6.61 1.41 -17.58
N HIS A 149 -5.66 1.90 -16.79
CA HIS A 149 -5.94 2.58 -15.53
C HIS A 149 -6.09 4.07 -15.82
N SER A 150 -7.23 4.66 -15.47
CA SER A 150 -7.54 6.07 -15.70
C SER A 150 -8.26 6.68 -14.49
N ALA A 151 -8.61 7.97 -14.58
CA ALA A 151 -9.39 8.67 -13.56
C ALA A 151 -10.79 8.07 -13.34
N GLU A 152 -11.39 7.50 -14.39
CA GLU A 152 -12.72 6.90 -14.34
C GLU A 152 -12.69 5.49 -13.72
N GLY A 153 -11.50 4.89 -13.64
CA GLY A 153 -11.26 3.58 -13.07
C GLY A 153 -10.47 2.67 -14.00
N VAL A 154 -10.96 1.45 -14.18
CA VAL A 154 -10.25 0.40 -14.92
C VAL A 154 -11.06 -0.06 -16.11
N SER A 155 -10.49 0.10 -17.30
CA SER A 155 -11.07 -0.40 -18.54
C SER A 155 -10.24 -1.54 -19.10
N VAL A 156 -10.95 -2.56 -19.57
CA VAL A 156 -10.35 -3.81 -20.05
C VAL A 156 -10.64 -3.94 -21.54
N LEU A 157 -9.59 -3.90 -22.36
CA LEU A 157 -9.69 -3.97 -23.81
C LEU A 157 -9.11 -5.29 -24.33
N HIS A 158 -9.72 -5.86 -25.36
CA HIS A 158 -9.18 -7.03 -26.04
C HIS A 158 -7.95 -6.67 -26.88
N LEU A 159 -6.79 -7.22 -26.55
CA LEU A 159 -5.48 -6.80 -27.09
C LEU A 159 -5.41 -6.80 -28.62
N TYR A 160 -6.03 -7.78 -29.28
CA TYR A 160 -5.96 -7.91 -30.75
C TYR A 160 -7.02 -7.10 -31.50
N GLN A 161 -8.12 -6.73 -30.84
CA GLN A 161 -9.29 -6.14 -31.51
C GLN A 161 -9.57 -4.71 -31.06
N GLY A 162 -8.99 -4.26 -29.94
CA GLY A 162 -9.29 -2.96 -29.33
C GLY A 162 -10.72 -2.84 -28.76
N ARG A 163 -11.47 -3.94 -28.71
CA ARG A 163 -12.87 -3.94 -28.24
C ARG A 163 -12.94 -3.93 -26.71
N PRO A 164 -13.81 -3.12 -26.09
CA PRO A 164 -14.01 -3.14 -24.65
C PRO A 164 -14.64 -4.47 -24.22
N LEU A 165 -14.02 -5.10 -23.23
CA LEU A 165 -14.50 -6.34 -22.61
C LEU A 165 -15.36 -6.05 -21.38
N CYS A 166 -14.88 -5.18 -20.50
CA CYS A 166 -15.60 -4.67 -19.34
C CYS A 166 -14.91 -3.41 -18.80
N THR A 167 -15.69 -2.52 -18.22
CA THR A 167 -15.18 -1.37 -17.45
C THR A 167 -15.66 -1.43 -16.01
N ILE A 168 -14.80 -1.00 -15.09
CA ILE A 168 -15.11 -0.81 -13.68
C ILE A 168 -14.96 0.67 -13.37
N PRO A 169 -16.07 1.38 -13.10
CA PRO A 169 -15.99 2.75 -12.64
C PRO A 169 -15.44 2.77 -11.21
N LEU A 170 -14.30 3.42 -11.00
CA LEU A 170 -13.64 3.56 -9.70
C LEU A 170 -13.44 5.06 -9.44
N SER A 171 -13.70 5.49 -8.21
CA SER A 171 -13.61 6.92 -7.87
C SER A 171 -12.14 7.39 -7.84
N PRO A 172 -11.78 8.48 -8.51
CA PRO A 172 -10.42 9.01 -8.44
C PRO A 172 -10.12 9.71 -7.11
N TYR A 173 -11.14 10.10 -6.34
CA TYR A 173 -10.94 11.01 -5.20
C TYR A 173 -10.39 10.30 -3.96
N HIS A 174 -9.10 10.53 -3.66
CA HIS A 174 -8.38 10.12 -2.43
C HIS A 174 -8.63 8.67 -2.00
N ALA A 175 -8.79 7.78 -2.98
CA ALA A 175 -9.18 6.40 -2.76
C ALA A 175 -8.27 5.42 -3.47
N THR A 176 -8.19 4.23 -2.87
CA THR A 176 -7.48 3.08 -3.41
C THR A 176 -8.44 1.90 -3.43
N HIS A 177 -8.48 1.20 -4.55
CA HIS A 177 -9.39 0.08 -4.77
C HIS A 177 -8.62 -1.24 -4.80
N VAL A 178 -8.95 -2.14 -3.89
CA VAL A 178 -8.31 -3.47 -3.76
C VAL A 178 -9.21 -4.39 -2.94
N ASP A 179 -9.06 -5.71 -3.08
CA ASP A 179 -9.54 -6.65 -2.06
C ASP A 179 -8.61 -6.61 -0.84
N VAL A 180 -9.00 -5.90 0.23
CA VAL A 180 -8.14 -5.64 1.39
C VAL A 180 -8.00 -6.89 2.26
N ASN A 181 -9.09 -7.61 2.45
CA ASN A 181 -9.20 -8.73 3.40
C ASN A 181 -9.03 -10.12 2.75
N GLY A 182 -8.91 -10.18 1.42
CA GLY A 182 -8.73 -11.40 0.64
C GLY A 182 -10.01 -12.21 0.46
N ASP A 183 -11.20 -11.58 0.52
CA ASP A 183 -12.50 -12.24 0.39
C ASP A 183 -13.05 -12.32 -1.05
N GLY A 184 -12.30 -11.77 -2.01
CA GLY A 184 -12.63 -11.73 -3.42
C GLY A 184 -13.46 -10.50 -3.85
N THR A 185 -13.86 -9.64 -2.91
CA THR A 185 -14.60 -8.41 -3.18
C THR A 185 -13.65 -7.23 -3.27
N ILE A 186 -13.83 -6.37 -4.28
CA ILE A 186 -13.09 -5.11 -4.36
C ILE A 186 -13.59 -4.16 -3.27
N ASP A 187 -12.69 -3.66 -2.44
CA ASP A 187 -12.96 -2.63 -1.44
C ASP A 187 -12.49 -1.27 -1.92
N HIS A 188 -13.25 -0.25 -1.54
CA HIS A 188 -12.92 1.16 -1.69
C HIS A 188 -12.35 1.67 -0.36
N VAL A 189 -11.05 1.95 -0.34
CA VAL A 189 -10.33 2.47 0.83
C VAL A 189 -10.10 3.95 0.64
N GLN A 190 -10.58 4.78 1.56
CA GLN A 190 -10.42 6.24 1.47
C GLN A 190 -10.08 6.88 2.81
N ALA A 191 -9.35 7.99 2.72
CA ALA A 191 -9.12 8.91 3.83
C ALA A 191 -10.11 10.08 3.73
N VAL A 192 -10.83 10.37 4.81
CA VAL A 192 -11.77 11.50 4.88
C VAL A 192 -11.28 12.47 5.93
N VAL A 193 -11.10 13.73 5.54
CA VAL A 193 -10.79 14.86 6.42
C VAL A 193 -11.77 15.97 6.09
N ASN A 194 -12.67 16.30 7.02
CA ASN A 194 -13.68 17.32 6.87
C ASN A 194 -13.19 18.62 7.55
N PRO A 195 -12.98 19.70 6.79
CA PRO A 195 -12.51 20.97 7.36
C PRO A 195 -13.58 21.68 8.20
N MET A 196 -14.87 21.49 7.88
CA MET A 196 -15.97 22.18 8.57
C MET A 196 -16.38 21.56 9.92
N ASP A 197 -15.76 20.44 10.31
CA ASP A 197 -16.13 19.70 11.51
C ASP A 197 -15.01 19.79 12.55
N ASP A 198 -14.95 20.94 13.22
CA ASP A 198 -14.11 21.18 14.40
C ASP A 198 -14.62 20.42 15.64
N SER A 199 -15.74 19.71 15.54
CA SER A 199 -16.24 18.93 16.67
C SER A 199 -15.18 17.88 17.04
N GLU A 200 -14.92 17.75 18.34
CA GLU A 200 -13.92 16.82 18.84
C GLU A 200 -14.26 15.33 18.59
N ASP A 201 -15.36 15.06 17.89
CA ASP A 201 -15.94 13.75 17.64
C ASP A 201 -15.26 13.02 16.46
N GLU A 202 -15.34 11.69 16.48
CA GLU A 202 -14.78 10.75 15.49
C GLU A 202 -15.30 10.92 14.05
N LEU A 203 -16.16 11.92 13.78
CA LEU A 203 -16.85 12.11 12.51
C LEU A 203 -16.09 12.99 11.49
N GLY A 204 -15.18 13.86 11.94
CA GLY A 204 -14.50 14.79 11.04
C GLY A 204 -13.28 14.22 10.31
N CYS A 205 -12.55 13.27 10.91
CA CYS A 205 -11.32 12.74 10.32
C CYS A 205 -11.11 11.25 10.58
N TYR A 206 -11.30 10.44 9.53
CA TYR A 206 -11.25 8.98 9.62
C TYR A 206 -10.78 8.33 8.31
N GLY A 207 -10.16 7.17 8.44
CA GLY A 207 -9.94 6.23 7.34
C GLY A 207 -11.04 5.19 7.34
N GLN A 208 -11.53 4.80 6.17
CA GLN A 208 -12.51 3.73 6.04
C GLN A 208 -12.24 2.83 4.84
N ALA A 209 -12.67 1.58 4.96
CA ALA A 209 -12.73 0.63 3.85
C ALA A 209 -14.17 0.14 3.68
N LEU A 210 -14.70 0.25 2.47
CA LEU A 210 -16.06 -0.10 2.10
C LEU A 210 -16.04 -1.13 0.97
N PRO A 211 -16.65 -2.31 1.13
CA PRO A 211 -16.79 -3.24 0.01
C PRO A 211 -17.63 -2.61 -1.09
N MET A 212 -17.22 -2.77 -2.35
CA MET A 212 -17.90 -2.23 -3.55
C MET A 212 -19.17 -3.05 -3.91
N VAL A 213 -19.95 -3.39 -2.89
CA VAL A 213 -21.22 -4.11 -2.94
C VAL A 213 -22.28 -3.25 -2.28
N VAL A 214 -23.36 -2.97 -3.01
CA VAL A 214 -24.45 -2.11 -2.52
C VAL A 214 -25.05 -2.67 -1.23
N GLY A 215 -25.09 -1.86 -0.17
CA GLY A 215 -25.68 -2.21 1.13
C GLY A 215 -24.78 -3.04 2.06
N SER A 216 -23.51 -3.22 1.70
CA SER A 216 -22.49 -3.80 2.59
C SER A 216 -22.19 -2.85 3.77
N LYS A 217 -21.75 -3.43 4.90
CA LYS A 217 -21.21 -2.63 6.01
C LYS A 217 -19.74 -2.30 5.71
N PRO A 218 -19.21 -1.15 6.17
CA PRO A 218 -17.77 -0.89 6.09
C PRO A 218 -16.99 -2.01 6.78
N LEU A 219 -15.88 -2.42 6.17
CA LEU A 219 -14.92 -3.33 6.79
C LEU A 219 -14.38 -2.70 8.07
N PHE A 220 -14.01 -1.41 7.99
CA PHE A 220 -13.63 -0.63 9.15
C PHE A 220 -13.86 0.87 8.92
N LYS A 221 -13.92 1.60 10.03
CA LYS A 221 -13.89 3.06 10.10
C LYS A 221 -13.14 3.46 11.37
N HIS A 222 -12.03 4.17 11.24
CA HIS A 222 -11.15 4.49 12.37
C HIS A 222 -10.63 5.93 12.28
N SER A 223 -10.42 6.59 13.41
CA SER A 223 -9.79 7.91 13.39
C SER A 223 -8.33 7.81 12.94
N ILE A 224 -7.96 8.66 11.98
CA ILE A 224 -6.59 8.81 11.48
C ILE A 224 -5.94 10.12 11.94
N CYS A 225 -6.75 11.05 12.48
CA CYS A 225 -6.25 12.28 13.07
C CYS A 225 -5.99 12.16 14.58
N LYS A 226 -6.68 11.28 15.31
CA LYS A 226 -6.43 11.07 16.74
C LYS A 226 -6.03 9.62 16.98
N ALA A 227 -5.02 9.43 17.84
CA ALA A 227 -4.68 8.10 18.34
C ALA A 227 -5.90 7.57 19.10
N THR A 228 -6.53 6.56 18.52
CA THR A 228 -7.77 5.97 19.03
C THR A 228 -7.39 4.65 19.71
N HIS A 229 -7.45 4.63 21.04
CA HIS A 229 -7.66 3.46 21.92
C HIS A 229 -6.48 2.88 22.77
N TRP A 230 -6.86 2.30 23.92
CA TRP A 230 -6.16 2.05 25.21
C TRP A 230 -4.81 1.30 25.25
N THR A 231 -4.34 0.67 24.19
CA THR A 231 -3.08 -0.12 24.22
C THR A 231 -1.83 0.74 24.24
N GLU A 232 -1.93 2.04 23.91
CA GLU A 232 -0.88 3.02 24.20
C GLU A 232 -0.56 3.08 25.71
N THR A 233 -1.49 2.66 26.59
CA THR A 233 -1.25 2.60 28.05
C THR A 233 -0.36 1.43 28.49
N PHE A 234 -0.11 0.41 27.66
CA PHE A 234 0.53 -0.84 28.10
C PHE A 234 1.79 -1.28 27.34
N ILE A 235 2.05 -0.79 26.12
CA ILE A 235 3.28 -1.14 25.37
C ILE A 235 4.40 -0.10 25.56
N ALA A 236 4.09 1.08 26.07
CA ALA A 236 5.08 1.95 26.70
C ALA A 236 4.99 1.79 28.22
N THR A 237 6.07 2.07 28.94
CA THR A 237 6.20 2.08 30.40
C THR A 237 5.34 3.17 31.10
N ASP A 238 4.08 3.32 30.67
CA ASP A 238 3.22 4.49 30.84
C ASP A 238 2.46 4.55 32.17
N LYS A 239 2.83 3.70 33.14
CA LYS A 239 2.26 3.80 34.49
C LYS A 239 2.85 4.92 35.36
N TRP A 240 3.90 5.61 34.92
CA TRP A 240 4.63 6.56 35.78
C TRP A 240 4.74 8.01 35.26
N PHE A 241 4.53 8.32 33.98
CA PHE A 241 4.69 9.71 33.47
C PHE A 241 3.74 10.09 32.31
N PRO A 242 2.46 10.42 32.57
CA PRO A 242 1.52 10.89 31.55
C PRO A 242 1.86 12.26 30.94
N GLN A 243 2.90 12.93 31.44
CA GLN A 243 3.33 14.27 31.01
C GLN A 243 4.38 14.25 29.89
N LEU A 244 5.00 13.10 29.55
CA LEU A 244 6.13 13.07 28.60
C LEU A 244 5.70 12.83 27.12
N ASN A 245 4.60 12.11 26.86
CA ASN A 245 4.14 11.83 25.47
C ASN A 245 3.26 12.93 24.85
N LYS A 246 2.79 13.91 25.63
CA LYS A 246 2.11 15.10 25.09
C LYS A 246 3.07 16.14 24.50
N VAL A 247 4.38 16.03 24.78
CA VAL A 247 5.35 17.11 24.52
C VAL A 247 5.89 17.11 23.07
N GLY A 248 5.42 16.21 22.19
CA GLY A 248 5.95 16.14 20.82
C GLY A 248 4.97 15.82 19.69
N ARG A 249 3.68 15.58 19.96
CA ARG A 249 2.71 15.27 18.88
C ARG A 249 2.23 16.55 18.21
N LYS A 250 2.29 16.60 16.88
CA LYS A 250 1.79 17.76 16.10
C LYS A 250 0.27 17.78 16.23
N LYS A 251 -0.31 18.92 16.62
CA LYS A 251 -1.77 19.10 16.56
C LYS A 251 -2.15 19.14 15.08
N ILE A 252 -3.15 18.37 14.69
CA ILE A 252 -3.68 18.40 13.33
C ILE A 252 -4.67 19.55 13.22
N ASP A 253 -4.51 20.32 12.15
CA ASP A 253 -5.39 21.40 11.76
C ASP A 253 -6.23 20.92 10.57
N HIS A 254 -7.52 20.67 10.79
CA HIS A 254 -8.40 20.08 9.79
C HIS A 254 -8.67 21.02 8.60
N ASP A 255 -8.44 22.33 8.74
CA ASP A 255 -8.66 23.31 7.67
C ASP A 255 -7.61 23.21 6.56
N ILE A 256 -6.40 22.80 6.91
CA ILE A 256 -5.25 22.73 5.98
C ILE A 256 -4.76 21.30 5.74
N THR A 257 -5.30 20.32 6.46
CA THR A 257 -4.82 18.94 6.36
C THR A 257 -5.40 18.23 5.15
N GLU A 258 -4.53 17.83 4.24
CA GLU A 258 -4.89 17.09 3.03
C GLU A 258 -4.41 15.64 3.12
N PRO A 259 -5.28 14.63 2.91
CA PRO A 259 -4.86 13.24 2.89
C PRO A 259 -4.34 12.81 1.51
N LEU A 260 -3.37 11.90 1.48
CA LEU A 260 -3.04 11.13 0.28
C LEU A 260 -3.99 9.92 0.13
N PRO A 261 -4.16 9.39 -1.10
CA PRO A 261 -4.78 8.08 -1.29
C PRO A 261 -4.11 7.02 -0.40
N PRO A 262 -4.86 6.12 0.24
CA PRO A 262 -4.29 5.12 1.14
C PRO A 262 -3.29 4.21 0.43
N VAL A 263 -2.13 4.02 1.06
CA VAL A 263 -1.09 3.10 0.58
C VAL A 263 -1.37 1.71 1.14
N LEU A 264 -1.30 0.70 0.29
CA LEU A 264 -1.49 -0.69 0.70
C LEU A 264 -0.14 -1.38 0.78
N ILE A 265 0.15 -1.94 1.95
CA ILE A 265 1.33 -2.79 2.17
C ILE A 265 0.88 -4.21 2.45
N GLN A 266 1.67 -5.19 2.03
CA GLN A 266 1.28 -6.58 2.26
C GLN A 266 1.37 -6.90 3.75
N SER A 267 0.25 -7.34 4.34
CA SER A 267 0.13 -7.49 5.79
C SER A 267 1.25 -8.36 6.36
N VAL A 268 1.88 -7.87 7.43
CA VAL A 268 2.97 -8.57 8.12
C VAL A 268 2.42 -9.60 9.10
N TYR A 269 1.24 -9.34 9.69
CA TYR A 269 0.66 -10.15 10.76
C TYR A 269 -0.12 -11.37 10.27
N HIS A 270 -0.53 -11.41 8.99
CA HIS A 270 -1.28 -12.53 8.41
C HIS A 270 -0.43 -13.48 7.53
N SER A 271 0.86 -13.18 7.30
CA SER A 271 1.76 -14.11 6.61
C SER A 271 2.24 -15.21 7.55
N SER A 272 1.50 -16.32 7.55
CA SER A 272 1.77 -17.63 8.18
C SER A 272 1.30 -17.80 9.63
N PRO A 273 0.48 -18.84 9.94
CA PRO A 273 0.34 -19.28 11.31
C PRO A 273 1.70 -19.78 11.78
N VAL A 274 2.31 -19.08 12.74
CA VAL A 274 3.43 -19.64 13.49
C VAL A 274 2.90 -20.91 14.13
N LYS A 275 3.19 -22.08 13.53
CA LYS A 275 3.12 -23.36 14.23
C LYS A 275 4.17 -23.28 15.31
N LEU A 276 3.77 -22.77 16.46
CA LEU A 276 4.56 -22.77 17.67
C LEU A 276 4.69 -24.23 18.08
N HIS A 277 5.67 -24.94 17.52
CA HIS A 277 6.12 -26.21 18.04
C HIS A 277 6.84 -25.91 19.36
N LEU A 278 6.06 -25.70 20.43
CA LEU A 278 6.54 -25.87 21.78
C LEU A 278 6.85 -27.36 21.96
N GLY A 279 8.04 -27.74 21.53
CA GLY A 279 8.63 -29.05 21.74
C GLY A 279 9.11 -29.20 23.18
N LEU A 280 8.23 -29.01 24.17
CA LEU A 280 8.47 -29.39 25.55
C LEU A 280 7.14 -29.85 26.16
N THR A 281 7.12 -31.10 26.62
CA THR A 281 5.98 -31.91 27.10
C THR A 281 5.17 -32.61 25.99
N GLY A 282 5.35 -33.94 25.90
CA GLY A 282 4.65 -34.84 25.00
C GLY A 282 3.18 -35.08 25.35
N TYR A 283 2.40 -34.02 25.56
CA TYR A 283 0.96 -34.08 25.71
C TYR A 283 0.29 -33.22 24.63
N SER A 284 -0.34 -33.88 23.66
CA SER A 284 -1.19 -33.26 22.64
C SER A 284 -2.47 -32.74 23.28
N TRP A 285 -2.44 -31.48 23.72
CA TRP A 285 -3.62 -30.76 24.24
C TRP A 285 -4.75 -30.67 23.20
N THR A 286 -4.42 -30.73 21.90
CA THR A 286 -5.38 -30.74 20.80
C THR A 286 -6.30 -31.98 20.80
N LYS A 287 -5.83 -33.15 21.28
CA LYS A 287 -6.67 -34.34 21.41
C LYS A 287 -7.59 -34.33 22.63
N TRP A 288 -7.27 -33.54 23.67
CA TRP A 288 -8.09 -33.45 24.87
C TRP A 288 -9.29 -32.52 24.66
N LEU A 289 -9.10 -31.39 23.96
CA LEU A 289 -10.21 -30.48 23.61
C LEU A 289 -11.19 -31.07 22.59
N ALA A 290 -10.72 -31.94 21.67
CA ALA A 290 -11.56 -32.60 20.69
C ALA A 290 -12.54 -33.65 21.28
N ARG A 291 -12.37 -34.06 22.55
CA ARG A 291 -13.23 -35.08 23.19
C ARG A 291 -14.38 -34.52 24.03
N ARG A 292 -14.51 -33.19 24.21
CA ARG A 292 -15.55 -32.61 25.07
C ARG A 292 -16.48 -31.58 24.45
N GLN A 293 -16.30 -31.21 23.18
CA GLN A 293 -17.30 -30.41 22.50
C GLN A 293 -18.31 -31.32 21.80
N LYS A 294 -19.40 -31.62 22.50
CA LYS A 294 -20.64 -32.05 21.85
C LYS A 294 -20.98 -30.96 20.83
N VAL A 295 -21.03 -31.36 19.56
CA VAL A 295 -21.34 -30.53 18.40
C VAL A 295 -22.66 -29.80 18.64
N VAL A 296 -22.56 -28.53 19.02
CA VAL A 296 -23.58 -27.51 18.79
C VAL A 296 -22.99 -26.71 17.64
N ASP A 297 -23.80 -26.53 16.59
CA ASP A 297 -23.47 -25.91 15.31
C ASP A 297 -22.62 -24.64 15.47
N ALA A 298 -21.31 -24.82 15.54
CA ALA A 298 -20.38 -23.73 15.43
C ALA A 298 -20.38 -23.32 13.95
N PRO A 299 -20.61 -22.04 13.62
CA PRO A 299 -20.48 -21.58 12.25
C PRO A 299 -19.09 -21.97 11.74
N ALA A 300 -19.06 -22.47 10.51
CA ALA A 300 -17.81 -22.87 9.84
C ALA A 300 -16.76 -21.75 10.02
N PRO A 301 -15.48 -22.10 10.23
CA PRO A 301 -14.42 -21.09 10.25
C PRO A 301 -14.53 -20.26 8.96
N PRO A 302 -14.34 -18.93 9.02
CA PRO A 302 -14.41 -18.09 7.83
C PRO A 302 -13.46 -18.67 6.78
N PRO A 303 -13.84 -18.63 5.49
CA PRO A 303 -12.98 -19.11 4.42
C PRO A 303 -11.59 -18.48 4.56
N HIS A 304 -10.55 -19.29 4.37
CA HIS A 304 -9.19 -18.77 4.29
C HIS A 304 -9.13 -17.73 3.16
N PRO A 305 -8.39 -16.62 3.33
CA PRO A 305 -8.26 -15.62 2.28
C PRO A 305 -7.73 -16.30 1.02
N GLU A 306 -8.44 -16.15 -0.10
CA GLU A 306 -8.08 -16.76 -1.38
C GLU A 306 -6.93 -16.00 -2.07
N GLY A 307 -6.58 -14.81 -1.54
CA GLY A 307 -5.58 -13.88 -2.07
C GLY A 307 -4.67 -13.20 -1.03
N PRO A 308 -3.75 -12.33 -1.48
CA PRO A 308 -2.93 -11.50 -0.60
C PRO A 308 -3.80 -10.54 0.21
N VAL A 309 -3.39 -10.29 1.45
CA VAL A 309 -4.11 -9.46 2.41
C VAL A 309 -3.26 -8.22 2.70
N TYR A 310 -3.91 -7.05 2.80
CA TYR A 310 -3.23 -5.77 2.88
C TYR A 310 -3.51 -5.02 4.19
N ASP A 311 -2.50 -4.32 4.70
CA ASP A 311 -2.69 -3.28 5.70
C ASP A 311 -2.87 -1.95 4.95
N SER A 312 -3.90 -1.19 5.34
CA SER A 312 -4.22 0.13 4.80
C SER A 312 -3.48 1.20 5.59
N VAL A 313 -2.61 1.95 4.90
CA VAL A 313 -1.79 3.02 5.47
C VAL A 313 -2.29 4.38 4.99
N PHE A 314 -2.75 5.19 5.92
CA PHE A 314 -3.29 6.53 5.70
C PHE A 314 -2.21 7.57 6.00
N VAL A 315 -1.94 8.47 5.06
CA VAL A 315 -0.93 9.53 5.19
C VAL A 315 -1.61 10.89 5.07
N LEU A 316 -1.35 11.78 6.04
CA LEU A 316 -1.86 13.14 6.08
C LEU A 316 -0.74 14.15 5.79
N SER A 317 -1.09 15.33 5.29
CA SER A 317 -0.15 16.42 5.00
C SER A 317 0.67 16.88 6.21
N SER A 318 0.13 16.67 7.40
CA SER A 318 0.82 16.90 8.67
C SER A 318 2.01 15.99 8.92
N GLY A 319 2.22 14.99 8.05
CA GLY A 319 3.21 13.93 8.22
C GLY A 319 2.74 12.82 9.14
N ARG A 320 1.48 12.87 9.62
CA ARG A 320 0.86 11.79 10.40
C ARG A 320 0.54 10.60 9.51
N VAL A 321 0.92 9.42 9.98
CA VAL A 321 0.71 8.14 9.29
C VAL A 321 0.02 7.18 10.22
N THR A 322 -1.03 6.53 9.75
CA THR A 322 -1.80 5.53 10.50
C THR A 322 -1.90 4.24 9.71
N SER A 323 -1.58 3.10 10.30
CA SER A 323 -1.76 1.78 9.71
C SER A 323 -2.92 1.05 10.37
N ILE A 324 -3.80 0.49 9.53
CA ILE A 324 -4.94 -0.33 9.92
C ILE A 324 -4.84 -1.64 9.15
N GLY A 325 -4.92 -2.76 9.86
CA GLY A 325 -4.89 -4.08 9.26
C GLY A 325 -6.16 -4.43 8.49
N PRO A 326 -6.15 -5.58 7.82
CA PRO A 326 -7.17 -5.99 6.86
C PRO A 326 -8.58 -6.14 7.41
N LYS A 327 -8.75 -6.35 8.72
CA LYS A 327 -10.05 -6.51 9.38
C LYS A 327 -10.41 -5.31 10.25
N GLY A 328 -9.69 -4.20 10.11
CA GLY A 328 -9.90 -3.00 10.91
C GLY A 328 -9.11 -2.96 12.22
N GLU A 329 -8.16 -3.86 12.41
CA GLU A 329 -7.25 -3.80 13.56
C GLU A 329 -6.34 -2.58 13.46
N PHE A 330 -6.30 -1.74 14.50
CA PHE A 330 -5.32 -0.68 14.57
C PHE A 330 -3.92 -1.27 14.77
N ASN A 331 -2.99 -0.96 13.87
CA ASN A 331 -1.60 -1.43 13.97
C ASN A 331 -0.75 -0.40 14.73
N TRP A 332 -0.62 0.80 14.18
CA TRP A 332 0.24 1.86 14.71
C TRP A 332 -0.11 3.23 14.11
N GLN A 333 0.30 4.30 14.78
CA GLN A 333 0.22 5.68 14.30
C GLN A 333 1.48 6.45 14.70
N VAL A 334 2.05 7.22 13.77
CA VAL A 334 3.31 7.95 13.96
C VAL A 334 3.27 9.31 13.26
N ASP A 335 3.93 10.30 13.86
CA ASP A 335 4.19 11.60 13.23
C ASP A 335 5.59 11.57 12.60
N THR A 336 5.69 11.94 11.31
CA THR A 336 6.95 11.89 10.55
C THR A 336 7.41 13.28 10.10
N LYS A 337 8.66 13.35 9.63
CA LYS A 337 9.23 14.55 8.97
C LYS A 337 8.94 14.60 7.46
N GLY A 338 8.06 13.73 6.97
CA GLY A 338 7.60 13.70 5.59
C GLY A 338 6.37 14.57 5.38
N ASP A 339 6.23 15.65 6.16
CA ASP A 339 5.08 16.55 6.09
C ASP A 339 5.19 17.52 4.91
N TRP A 340 4.03 18.01 4.48
CA TRP A 340 3.91 19.05 3.47
C TRP A 340 2.93 20.17 3.85
N ASP A 341 2.48 20.25 5.11
CA ASP A 341 1.84 21.47 5.64
C ASP A 341 2.66 22.75 5.37
N PRO A 342 4.01 22.75 5.45
CA PRO A 342 4.79 23.95 5.14
C PRO A 342 4.61 24.42 3.68
N ALA A 343 4.23 23.54 2.75
CA ALA A 343 3.89 23.93 1.39
C ALA A 343 2.64 24.82 1.38
N SER A 344 1.62 24.43 2.13
CA SER A 344 0.37 25.19 2.29
C SER A 344 0.63 26.54 2.99
N GLU A 345 1.52 26.58 3.99
CA GLU A 345 1.95 27.83 4.64
C GLU A 345 2.67 28.80 3.67
N VAL A 346 3.41 28.29 2.68
CA VAL A 346 4.05 29.13 1.66
C VAL A 346 3.00 29.92 0.85
N ILE A 347 1.85 29.32 0.51
CA ILE A 347 0.75 30.06 -0.15
C ILE A 347 0.22 31.16 0.76
N TYR A 348 -0.03 30.85 2.03
CA TYR A 348 -0.57 31.81 2.99
C TYR A 348 0.32 33.06 3.09
N ASN A 349 1.63 32.84 3.14
CA ASN A 349 2.64 33.89 3.20
C ASN A 349 2.85 34.60 1.85
N ALA A 350 2.75 33.90 0.71
CA ALA A 350 2.82 34.50 -0.62
C ALA A 350 1.62 35.44 -0.90
N LYS A 351 0.43 35.11 -0.37
CA LYS A 351 -0.76 35.98 -0.43
C LYS A 351 -0.66 37.21 0.49
N HIS A 352 0.22 37.18 1.50
CA HIS A 352 0.47 38.26 2.45
C HIS A 352 1.97 38.61 2.52
N PRO A 353 2.55 39.12 1.41
CA PRO A 353 3.99 39.23 1.27
C PRO A 353 4.59 40.16 2.33
N SER A 354 5.55 39.65 3.09
CA SER A 354 6.56 40.49 3.72
C SER A 354 7.62 40.87 2.67
N TRP A 355 8.16 42.07 2.77
CA TRP A 355 8.89 42.81 1.70
C TRP A 355 10.16 42.17 1.09
N ASN A 356 10.49 40.90 1.32
CA ASN A 356 11.81 40.32 1.01
C ASN A 356 11.82 39.00 0.22
N GLN A 357 10.71 38.51 -0.33
CA GLN A 357 10.69 37.27 -1.13
C GLN A 357 9.94 37.48 -2.47
N ASP A 358 10.47 36.91 -3.55
CA ASP A 358 9.80 36.90 -4.86
C ASP A 358 8.58 35.95 -4.81
N PRO A 359 7.34 36.47 -4.88
CA PRO A 359 6.13 35.66 -4.76
C PRO A 359 5.98 34.66 -5.91
N HIS A 360 6.50 34.98 -7.10
CA HIS A 360 6.31 34.15 -8.29
C HIS A 360 7.08 32.84 -8.21
N HIS A 361 8.30 32.87 -7.67
CA HIS A 361 9.11 31.66 -7.53
C HIS A 361 8.52 30.69 -6.50
N LEU A 362 7.97 31.22 -5.39
CA LEU A 362 7.34 30.41 -4.35
C LEU A 362 6.04 29.75 -4.82
N LEU A 363 5.23 30.48 -5.60
CA LEU A 363 4.01 29.95 -6.20
C LEU A 363 4.33 28.84 -7.21
N PHE A 364 5.34 29.03 -8.06
CA PHE A 364 5.78 28.00 -9.00
C PHE A 364 6.20 26.70 -8.29
N LEU A 365 7.02 26.81 -7.23
CA LEU A 365 7.46 25.63 -6.47
C LEU A 365 6.30 24.92 -5.78
N HIS A 366 5.31 25.66 -5.28
CA HIS A 366 4.11 25.09 -4.71
C HIS A 366 3.26 24.35 -5.76
N GLU A 367 3.01 24.97 -6.91
CA GLU A 367 2.23 24.37 -8.00
C GLU A 367 2.90 23.13 -8.59
N ALA A 368 4.23 23.13 -8.68
CA ALA A 368 4.99 21.99 -9.18
C ALA A 368 5.14 20.85 -8.16
N PHE A 369 5.00 21.14 -6.85
CA PHE A 369 5.24 20.16 -5.80
C PHE A 369 4.25 19.00 -5.84
N THR A 370 4.79 17.79 -5.66
CA THR A 370 4.01 16.56 -5.65
C THR A 370 4.33 15.72 -4.40
N PRO A 371 3.45 15.73 -3.38
CA PRO A 371 3.55 14.77 -2.28
C PRO A 371 3.23 13.37 -2.81
N SER A 372 3.90 12.36 -2.27
CA SER A 372 3.70 10.98 -2.70
C SER A 372 3.90 10.03 -1.53
N ALA A 373 3.11 8.96 -1.51
CA ALA A 373 3.32 7.83 -0.63
C ALA A 373 3.16 6.56 -1.47
N GLN A 374 4.12 5.64 -1.39
CA GLN A 374 4.10 4.42 -2.18
C GLN A 374 4.64 3.23 -1.37
N PRO A 375 4.15 2.00 -1.66
CA PRO A 375 4.67 0.81 -1.02
C PRO A 375 6.11 0.58 -1.48
N HIS A 376 7.00 0.33 -0.53
CA HIS A 376 8.44 0.24 -0.73
C HIS A 376 8.97 -1.10 -0.24
N SER A 377 10.03 -1.57 -0.87
CA SER A 377 10.89 -2.64 -0.37
C SER A 377 12.33 -2.20 -0.50
N MET A 378 13.13 -2.42 0.53
CA MET A 378 14.55 -2.06 0.50
C MET A 378 15.35 -2.89 -0.51
N THR A 379 14.88 -4.08 -0.87
CA THR A 379 15.54 -4.96 -1.85
C THR A 379 14.74 -4.96 -3.15
N SER A 380 15.43 -5.06 -4.28
CA SER A 380 14.87 -4.90 -5.65
C SER A 380 13.66 -5.80 -5.96
N PHE A 381 13.57 -6.96 -5.30
CA PHE A 381 12.47 -7.92 -5.42
C PHE A 381 11.92 -8.37 -4.06
N GLY A 382 12.07 -7.53 -3.04
CA GLY A 382 11.60 -7.86 -1.70
C GLY A 382 10.10 -7.69 -1.54
N LYS A 383 9.61 -8.18 -0.39
CA LYS A 383 8.25 -7.91 0.05
C LYS A 383 8.07 -6.39 0.21
N LYS A 384 6.98 -5.84 -0.33
CA LYS A 384 6.59 -4.44 -0.14
C LYS A 384 5.95 -4.25 1.24
N ASP A 385 6.79 -4.33 2.28
CA ASP A 385 6.39 -4.24 3.69
C ASP A 385 6.80 -2.92 4.35
N GLN A 386 7.19 -1.92 3.54
CA GLN A 386 7.55 -0.58 3.99
C GLN A 386 6.76 0.46 3.22
N VAL A 387 6.72 1.68 3.76
CA VAL A 387 6.07 2.83 3.12
C VAL A 387 7.09 3.92 2.94
N LEU A 388 7.28 4.35 1.69
CA LEU A 388 8.09 5.52 1.36
C LEU A 388 7.16 6.72 1.24
N ILE A 389 7.47 7.78 1.99
CA ILE A 389 6.71 9.02 2.03
C ILE A 389 7.61 10.16 1.59
N GLN A 390 7.16 10.89 0.57
CA GLN A 390 7.81 12.07 0.03
C GLN A 390 6.97 13.30 0.39
N GLY A 391 7.49 14.14 1.28
CA GLY A 391 6.93 15.42 1.68
C GLY A 391 7.67 16.61 1.07
N TRP A 392 7.46 17.80 1.63
CA TRP A 392 7.98 19.07 1.09
C TRP A 392 9.51 19.20 1.14
N ARG A 393 10.13 18.67 2.21
CA ARG A 393 11.59 18.74 2.47
C ARG A 393 12.16 17.42 2.98
N GLY A 394 11.36 16.37 3.01
CA GLY A 394 11.68 15.14 3.70
C GLY A 394 11.22 13.94 2.91
N LEU A 395 12.10 12.95 2.81
CA LEU A 395 11.77 11.61 2.35
C LEU A 395 11.95 10.67 3.55
N VAL A 396 10.89 9.96 3.91
CA VAL A 396 10.85 9.07 5.07
C VAL A 396 10.48 7.67 4.61
N VAL A 397 11.23 6.67 5.08
CA VAL A 397 10.84 5.26 4.94
C VAL A 397 10.38 4.77 6.30
N LEU A 398 9.17 4.23 6.34
CA LEU A 398 8.58 3.61 7.52
C LEU A 398 8.52 2.10 7.39
N SER A 399 8.79 1.41 8.49
CA SER A 399 8.53 -0.02 8.64
C SER A 399 7.03 -0.28 8.74
N GLY A 400 6.49 -1.14 7.88
CA GLY A 400 5.08 -1.53 7.92
C GLY A 400 4.67 -2.29 9.18
N ARG A 401 5.63 -2.88 9.90
CA ARG A 401 5.37 -3.71 11.09
C ARG A 401 4.93 -2.88 12.31
N ASP A 402 5.59 -1.76 12.52
CA ASP A 402 5.53 -0.99 13.77
C ASP A 402 5.51 0.54 13.56
N GLY A 403 5.60 1.01 12.32
CA GLY A 403 5.64 2.44 12.01
C GLY A 403 6.98 3.10 12.36
N SER A 404 8.01 2.33 12.70
CA SER A 404 9.33 2.88 13.02
C SER A 404 9.98 3.49 11.77
N THR A 405 10.67 4.62 11.94
CA THR A 405 11.42 5.26 10.85
C THR A 405 12.68 4.45 10.55
N VAL A 406 12.71 3.82 9.37
CA VAL A 406 13.86 3.08 8.85
C VAL A 406 14.96 4.05 8.40
N THR A 407 14.57 5.06 7.62
CA THR A 407 15.47 6.12 7.18
C THR A 407 14.72 7.43 6.98
N TYR A 408 15.47 8.54 7.13
CA TYR A 408 15.01 9.88 6.82
C TYR A 408 16.10 10.60 6.04
N LEU A 409 15.70 11.16 4.90
CA LEU A 409 16.54 11.96 4.05
C LEU A 409 15.91 13.35 3.93
N ARG A 410 16.73 14.38 4.15
CA ARG A 410 16.32 15.76 3.89
C ARG A 410 16.52 16.06 2.42
N LEU A 411 15.44 16.43 1.73
CA LEU A 411 15.47 16.74 0.31
C LEU A 411 16.11 18.11 0.08
N PRO A 412 17.05 18.24 -0.87
CA PRO A 412 17.65 19.52 -1.22
C PRO A 412 16.80 20.32 -2.21
N CYS A 413 15.70 19.75 -2.72
CA CYS A 413 14.74 20.40 -3.60
C CYS A 413 13.30 20.00 -3.26
N GLN A 414 12.32 20.72 -3.81
CA GLN A 414 10.92 20.30 -3.81
C GLN A 414 10.70 19.30 -4.95
N PRO A 415 10.22 18.08 -4.65
CA PRO A 415 10.02 17.08 -5.68
C PRO A 415 8.76 17.37 -6.51
N ILE A 416 8.86 17.17 -7.82
CA ILE A 416 7.78 17.46 -8.77
C ILE A 416 7.07 16.21 -9.30
N SER A 417 7.56 15.02 -8.96
CA SER A 417 6.96 13.73 -9.30
C SER A 417 7.12 12.74 -8.14
N PRO A 418 6.37 11.63 -8.11
CA PRO A 418 6.68 10.49 -7.25
C PRO A 418 8.13 10.02 -7.46
N PRO A 419 8.80 9.51 -6.41
CA PRO A 419 10.17 9.04 -6.51
C PRO A 419 10.24 7.73 -7.28
N THR A 420 11.25 7.58 -8.14
CA THR A 420 11.49 6.33 -8.89
C THR A 420 12.36 5.40 -8.04
N LEU A 421 11.92 4.15 -7.89
CA LEU A 421 12.63 3.11 -7.14
C LEU A 421 13.25 2.13 -8.11
N ALA A 422 14.56 2.00 -8.07
CA ALA A 422 15.30 1.04 -8.89
C ALA A 422 16.68 0.81 -8.29
N ASP A 423 17.18 -0.40 -8.42
CA ASP A 423 18.57 -0.74 -8.12
C ASP A 423 19.47 -0.32 -9.28
N PHE A 424 19.89 0.94 -9.29
CA PHE A 424 20.76 1.47 -10.34
C PHE A 424 22.24 1.31 -10.01
N SER A 425 22.56 0.96 -8.76
CA SER A 425 23.92 0.61 -8.32
C SER A 425 24.27 -0.88 -8.47
N ASP A 426 23.28 -1.73 -8.78
CA ASP A 426 23.40 -3.19 -8.96
C ASP A 426 23.93 -3.90 -7.71
N ASP A 427 23.47 -3.47 -6.53
CA ASP A 427 23.87 -4.02 -5.23
C ASP A 427 22.79 -4.88 -4.56
N GLY A 428 21.64 -5.04 -5.21
CA GLY A 428 20.48 -5.78 -4.75
C GLY A 428 19.52 -4.96 -3.87
N TRP A 429 19.80 -3.67 -3.65
CA TRP A 429 18.96 -2.75 -2.89
C TRP A 429 18.32 -1.73 -3.83
N ASN A 430 17.08 -1.35 -3.51
CA ASN A 430 16.41 -0.30 -4.25
C ASN A 430 17.00 1.05 -3.89
N ASP A 431 17.61 1.69 -4.88
CA ASP A 431 18.01 3.08 -4.82
C ASP A 431 16.82 3.99 -5.17
N ILE A 432 16.98 5.29 -4.91
CA ILE A 432 15.88 6.26 -5.04
C ILE A 432 16.31 7.40 -5.95
N ILE A 433 15.54 7.67 -7.00
CA ILE A 433 15.71 8.85 -7.85
C ILE A 433 14.57 9.82 -7.59
N ILE A 434 14.93 11.09 -7.36
CA ILE A 434 14.01 12.19 -7.11
C ILE A 434 14.12 13.19 -8.25
N THR A 435 12.96 13.60 -8.77
CA THR A 435 12.85 14.60 -9.82
C THR A 435 12.60 15.97 -9.19
N CYS A 436 13.56 16.88 -9.33
CA CYS A 436 13.40 18.30 -9.04
C CYS A 436 12.98 19.05 -10.30
N ALA A 437 12.60 20.32 -10.18
CA ALA A 437 12.26 21.16 -11.32
C ALA A 437 13.42 21.39 -12.31
N ASP A 438 14.66 21.34 -11.85
CA ASP A 438 15.87 21.68 -12.60
C ASP A 438 16.84 20.51 -12.80
N ARG A 439 16.69 19.42 -12.04
CA ARG A 439 17.64 18.29 -12.02
C ARG A 439 17.01 17.00 -11.50
N TYR A 440 17.70 15.88 -11.73
CA TYR A 440 17.44 14.60 -11.09
C TYR A 440 18.50 14.32 -10.04
N GLU A 441 18.09 13.75 -8.90
CA GLU A 441 19.00 13.35 -7.83
C GLU A 441 18.82 11.88 -7.48
N GLY A 442 19.92 11.12 -7.53
CA GLY A 442 19.95 9.70 -7.15
C GLY A 442 20.54 9.51 -5.75
N PHE A 443 19.89 8.69 -4.93
CA PHE A 443 20.32 8.30 -3.60
C PHE A 443 20.55 6.80 -3.56
N VAL A 444 21.79 6.40 -3.30
CA VAL A 444 22.17 4.99 -3.20
C VAL A 444 21.87 4.49 -1.79
N ALA A 445 21.09 3.42 -1.69
CA ALA A 445 20.83 2.76 -0.42
C ALA A 445 22.06 1.96 0.00
N SER A 446 22.54 2.13 1.24
CA SER A 446 23.65 1.32 1.75
C SER A 446 23.32 0.73 3.09
N ARG A 447 23.53 -0.59 3.21
CA ARG A 447 23.34 -1.29 4.48
C ARG A 447 24.54 -1.06 5.40
N GLN A 448 24.37 -0.23 6.41
CA GLN A 448 25.34 -0.17 7.50
C GLN A 448 25.21 -1.41 8.39
N SER A 449 26.09 -2.40 8.20
CA SER A 449 26.09 -3.58 9.07
C SER A 449 26.56 -3.17 10.47
N GLY A 450 25.74 -3.45 11.50
CA GLY A 450 26.12 -3.27 12.90
C GLY A 450 27.18 -4.26 13.39
N PHE A 451 27.80 -5.04 12.48
CA PHE A 451 28.78 -6.06 12.80
C PHE A 451 29.91 -5.52 13.68
N TRP A 452 30.43 -4.35 13.38
CA TRP A 452 31.49 -3.75 14.20
C TRP A 452 30.99 -3.42 15.61
N ASN A 453 29.78 -2.89 15.76
CA ASN A 453 29.20 -2.57 17.07
C ASN A 453 28.94 -3.83 17.90
N THR A 454 28.41 -4.90 17.29
CA THR A 454 28.16 -6.17 17.98
C THR A 454 29.46 -6.90 18.32
N THR A 455 30.47 -6.82 17.45
CA THR A 455 31.80 -7.41 17.70
C THR A 455 32.52 -6.69 18.84
N ILE A 456 32.50 -5.35 18.84
CA ILE A 456 33.09 -4.54 19.93
C ILE A 456 32.37 -4.83 21.25
N LEU A 457 31.03 -4.86 21.25
CA LEU A 457 30.25 -5.18 22.45
C LEU A 457 30.54 -6.60 22.96
N SER A 458 30.61 -7.59 22.06
CA SER A 458 30.97 -8.97 22.39
C SER A 458 32.36 -9.05 23.02
N LEU A 459 33.34 -8.34 22.45
CA LEU A 459 34.70 -8.30 22.95
C LEU A 459 34.77 -7.63 24.33
N PHE A 460 34.03 -6.53 24.52
CA PHE A 460 33.89 -5.86 25.82
C PHE A 460 33.28 -6.77 26.89
N VAL A 461 32.16 -7.44 26.57
CA VAL A 461 31.52 -8.42 27.46
C VAL A 461 32.47 -9.57 27.79
N GLY A 462 33.22 -10.07 26.79
CA GLY A 462 34.25 -11.08 26.99
C GLY A 462 35.32 -10.63 27.99
N VAL A 463 35.85 -9.41 27.82
CA VAL A 463 36.85 -8.82 28.73
C VAL A 463 36.30 -8.70 30.16
N VAL A 464 35.07 -8.18 30.32
CA VAL A 464 34.43 -8.05 31.64
C VAL A 464 34.27 -9.41 32.31
N LEU A 465 33.83 -10.44 31.58
CA LEU A 465 33.71 -11.80 32.10
C LEU A 465 35.06 -12.38 32.52
N THR A 466 36.13 -12.15 31.75
CA THR A 466 37.49 -12.56 32.15
C THR A 466 37.98 -11.84 33.40
N ILE A 467 37.71 -10.54 33.55
CA ILE A 467 38.10 -9.78 34.77
C ILE A 467 37.35 -10.32 35.99
N ILE A 468 36.04 -10.60 35.86
CA ILE A 468 35.24 -11.21 36.92
C ILE A 468 35.79 -12.60 37.29
N ALA A 469 36.17 -13.42 36.30
CA ALA A 469 36.76 -14.74 36.53
C ALA A 469 38.12 -14.64 37.25
N ILE A 470 38.97 -13.68 36.88
CA ILE A 470 40.25 -13.42 37.56
C ILE A 470 40.00 -12.96 39.01
N TYR A 471 39.07 -12.03 39.22
CA TYR A 471 38.75 -11.48 40.53
C TYR A 471 38.15 -12.53 41.48
N THR A 472 37.26 -13.38 40.97
CA THR A 472 36.67 -14.50 41.73
C THR A 472 37.72 -15.57 42.06
N ARG A 473 38.63 -15.89 41.14
CA ARG A 473 39.76 -16.81 41.40
C ARG A 473 40.77 -16.25 42.42
N GLN A 474 41.04 -14.95 42.42
CA GLN A 474 41.91 -14.34 43.42
C GLN A 474 41.30 -14.34 44.84
N ARG A 475 39.97 -14.27 44.96
CA ARG A 475 39.28 -14.36 46.25
C ARG A 475 39.28 -15.77 46.85
N THR A 476 39.25 -16.82 46.03
CA THR A 476 39.27 -18.21 46.51
C THR A 476 40.65 -18.69 46.96
N VAL A 477 41.73 -18.00 46.60
CA VAL A 477 43.12 -18.39 46.90
C VAL A 477 43.72 -17.65 48.12
N ARG A 478 42.91 -16.97 48.95
CA ARG A 478 43.45 -16.49 50.25
C ARG A 478 43.75 -17.70 51.16
N PRO A 479 45.02 -17.98 51.51
CA PRO A 479 45.32 -19.07 52.43
C PRO A 479 44.73 -18.75 53.82
N LEU A 480 44.09 -19.74 54.44
CA LEU A 480 43.68 -19.64 55.84
C LEU A 480 44.90 -19.24 56.69
N PRO A 481 44.78 -18.25 57.61
CA PRO A 481 45.85 -17.98 58.54
C PRO A 481 46.08 -19.22 59.40
N LEU A 482 47.30 -19.78 59.32
CA LEU A 482 47.77 -20.84 60.21
C LEU A 482 47.59 -20.38 61.66
N ALA A 483 46.71 -21.06 62.37
CA ALA A 483 46.52 -20.88 63.81
C ALA A 483 47.86 -21.18 64.50
N LYS A 484 48.41 -20.18 65.19
CA LYS A 484 49.53 -20.38 66.11
C LYS A 484 49.08 -21.34 67.21
N SER A 485 49.68 -22.52 67.27
CA SER A 485 49.62 -23.40 68.43
C SER A 485 50.46 -22.79 69.55
N SER A 486 49.80 -22.29 70.59
CA SER A 486 50.41 -22.10 71.90
C SER A 486 50.36 -23.43 72.65
N LEU A 487 51.51 -24.05 72.90
CA LEU A 487 51.77 -24.97 74.01
C LEU A 487 53.29 -25.10 74.16
N ASP A 488 53.73 -24.64 75.33
CA ASP A 488 54.99 -24.81 76.07
C ASP A 488 56.32 -24.30 75.48
#